data_AF-A0A1A9UIB5-F1
#
_entry.id   AF-A0A1A9UIB5-F1
#
_cell.length_a   1.000
_cell.length_b   1.000
_cell.length_c   1.000
_cell.angle_alpha   90.00
_cell.angle_beta   90.00
_cell.angle_gamma   90.00
#
_symmetry.space_group_name_H-M   'P 1'
#
loop_
_entity.id
_entity.type
_entity.pdbx_description
1 polymer ?
#
loop_
_entity_poly.entity_id
_entity_poly.type
_entity_poly.pdbx_seq_one_letter_code
_entity_poly.pdbx_strand_id
1 'polypeptide(L)'
;MWDDDDKSVIFTTSLRGAAAEIIQIIPEGKRTEFAAAMYALERKYGSRHVKEVSHLELSSRCQKLNERIQDYATEIERLANLAYIGVPDDVLERLKIDAFVKGLRDAELKKALWTSPKTTFTETLGFALT
;
A
#
# COMPACT_ATOMS: atom_id res chain seq x y z
N MET A 1 -4.88 38.28 -0.07
CA MET A 1 -4.76 37.07 -0.90
C MET A 1 -3.30 36.66 -0.80
N TRP A 2 -2.99 35.51 -0.22
CA TRP A 2 -1.59 35.06 -0.14
C TRP A 2 -1.13 34.61 -1.52
N ASP A 3 0.01 35.13 -1.95
CA ASP A 3 0.69 34.64 -3.14
C ASP A 3 1.44 33.32 -2.83
N ASP A 4 2.00 32.70 -3.86
CA ASP A 4 2.66 31.41 -3.72
C ASP A 4 4.02 31.51 -3.01
N ASP A 5 4.63 32.69 -2.98
CA ASP A 5 5.88 32.95 -2.26
C ASP A 5 5.63 33.02 -0.75
N ASP A 6 4.57 33.72 -0.31
CA ASP A 6 4.11 33.77 1.07
C ASP A 6 3.80 32.36 1.60
N LYS A 7 3.11 31.55 0.81
CA LYS A 7 2.79 30.15 1.17
C LYS A 7 4.05 29.31 1.31
N SER A 8 5.01 29.47 0.40
CA SER A 8 6.24 28.71 0.42
C SER A 8 7.09 29.01 1.65
N VAL A 9 7.23 30.29 2.01
CA VAL A 9 8.01 30.72 3.18
C VAL A 9 7.37 30.21 4.46
N ILE A 10 6.06 30.39 4.63
CA ILE A 10 5.33 29.92 5.83
C ILE A 10 5.38 28.40 5.92
N PHE A 11 5.18 27.70 4.81
CA PHE A 11 5.21 26.24 4.77
C PHE A 11 6.58 25.69 5.16
N THR A 12 7.64 26.17 4.51
CA THR A 12 9.02 25.74 4.74
C THR A 12 9.46 26.04 6.18
N THR A 13 9.08 27.20 6.73
CA THR A 13 9.38 27.57 8.12
C THR A 13 8.52 26.83 9.17
N SER A 14 7.44 26.17 8.76
CA SER A 14 6.58 25.36 9.64
C SER A 14 7.03 23.89 9.74
N LEU A 15 7.84 23.41 8.80
CA LEU A 15 8.36 22.04 8.82
C LEU A 15 9.32 21.83 10.01
N ARG A 16 9.22 20.68 10.67
CA ARG A 16 10.03 20.32 11.85
C ARG A 16 10.52 18.88 11.73
N GLY A 17 11.66 18.58 12.36
CA GLY A 17 12.23 17.23 12.42
C GLY A 17 12.42 16.58 11.04
N ALA A 18 12.09 15.30 10.91
CA ALA A 18 12.27 14.50 9.69
C ALA A 18 11.55 15.05 8.45
N ALA A 19 10.53 15.89 8.64
CA ALA A 19 9.82 16.57 7.55
C ALA A 19 10.63 17.75 6.99
N ALA A 20 11.41 18.46 7.81
CA ALA A 20 12.29 19.53 7.34
C ALA A 20 13.49 18.97 6.56
N GLU A 21 13.97 17.78 6.90
CA GLU A 21 15.06 17.10 6.20
C GLU A 21 14.73 16.77 4.73
N ILE A 22 13.44 16.69 4.37
CA ILE A 22 13.00 16.51 2.98
C ILE A 22 13.45 17.67 2.08
N ILE A 23 13.57 18.88 2.61
CA ILE A 23 13.98 20.03 1.79
C ILE A 23 15.36 19.78 1.16
N GLN A 24 16.23 19.02 1.83
CA GLN A 24 17.56 18.72 1.32
C GLN A 24 17.57 17.79 0.09
N ILE A 25 16.55 16.93 -0.07
CA ILE A 25 16.43 16.04 -1.24
C ILE A 25 15.82 16.73 -2.47
N ILE A 26 15.32 17.95 -2.32
CA ILE A 26 14.82 18.78 -3.42
C ILE A 26 16.00 19.52 -4.06
N PRO A 27 16.09 19.57 -5.41
CA PRO A 27 17.11 20.36 -6.10
C PRO A 27 17.14 21.81 -5.62
N GLU A 28 18.33 22.39 -5.47
CA GLU A 28 18.49 23.70 -4.79
C GLU A 28 17.63 24.81 -5.38
N GLY A 29 17.53 24.86 -6.71
CA GLY A 29 16.72 25.84 -7.43
C GLY A 29 15.20 25.68 -7.25
N LYS A 30 14.72 24.61 -6.60
CA LYS A 30 13.30 24.33 -6.37
C LYS A 30 12.92 24.23 -4.89
N ARG A 31 13.88 24.42 -3.97
CA ARG A 31 13.63 24.27 -2.52
C ARG A 31 12.64 25.30 -1.97
N THR A 32 12.51 26.45 -2.64
CA THR A 32 11.56 27.52 -2.31
C THR A 32 10.27 27.42 -3.12
N GLU A 33 10.07 26.39 -3.93
CA GLU A 33 8.80 26.17 -4.64
C GLU A 33 7.87 25.33 -3.77
N PHE A 34 6.71 25.88 -3.40
CA PHE A 34 5.71 25.19 -2.59
C PHE A 34 5.30 23.83 -3.21
N ALA A 35 5.11 23.79 -4.53
CA ALA A 35 4.74 22.57 -5.25
C ALA A 35 5.82 21.47 -5.16
N ALA A 36 7.11 21.84 -5.22
CA ALA A 36 8.20 20.87 -5.11
C ALA A 36 8.32 20.30 -3.69
N ALA A 37 8.13 21.14 -2.68
CA ALA A 37 8.13 20.73 -1.27
C ALA A 37 6.93 19.82 -0.94
N MET A 38 5.73 20.18 -1.40
CA MET A 38 4.53 19.35 -1.27
C MET A 38 4.70 18.01 -1.97
N TYR A 39 5.20 17.98 -3.20
CA TYR A 39 5.45 16.74 -3.93
C TYR A 39 6.43 15.82 -3.22
N ALA A 40 7.52 16.37 -2.65
CA ALA A 40 8.50 15.58 -1.91
C ALA A 40 7.94 15.02 -0.59
N LEU A 41 7.08 15.79 0.09
CA LEU A 41 6.35 15.33 1.28
C LEU A 41 5.30 14.28 0.96
N GLU A 42 4.52 14.45 -0.10
CA GLU A 42 3.58 13.44 -0.58
C GLU A 42 4.30 12.16 -1.06
N ARG A 43 5.51 12.31 -1.60
CA ARG A 43 6.31 11.15 -1.98
C ARG A 43 6.91 10.42 -0.78
N LYS A 44 7.34 11.13 0.27
CA LYS A 44 7.94 10.47 1.45
C LYS A 44 6.90 9.99 2.46
N TYR A 45 5.81 10.73 2.63
CA TYR A 45 4.79 10.50 3.65
C TYR A 45 3.37 10.37 3.10
N GLY A 46 3.15 10.73 1.84
CA GLY A 46 1.83 10.60 1.24
C GLY A 46 1.49 9.15 0.91
N SER A 47 0.18 8.91 0.80
CA SER A 47 -0.38 7.59 0.52
C SER A 47 0.06 7.03 -0.83
N ARG A 48 0.53 7.87 -1.77
CA ARG A 48 0.96 7.41 -3.11
C ARG A 48 2.16 6.46 -3.04
N HIS A 49 3.21 6.83 -2.31
CA HIS A 49 4.39 5.96 -2.20
C HIS A 49 4.05 4.66 -1.45
N VAL A 50 3.24 4.77 -0.40
CA VAL A 50 2.72 3.60 0.32
C VAL A 50 1.91 2.70 -0.61
N LYS A 51 1.05 3.25 -1.47
CA LYS A 51 0.29 2.50 -2.48
C LYS A 51 1.20 1.79 -3.47
N GLU A 52 2.16 2.51 -4.07
CA GLU A 52 3.07 1.97 -5.07
C GLU A 52 3.94 0.84 -4.49
N VAL A 53 4.52 1.04 -3.30
CA VAL A 53 5.35 0.03 -2.61
C VAL A 53 4.50 -1.17 -2.20
N SER A 54 3.35 -0.96 -1.57
CA SER A 54 2.48 -2.06 -1.12
C SER A 54 1.94 -2.86 -2.30
N HIS A 55 1.66 -2.21 -3.44
CA HIS A 55 1.24 -2.89 -4.66
C HIS A 55 2.34 -3.81 -5.20
N LEU A 56 3.59 -3.33 -5.24
CA LEU A 56 4.75 -4.15 -5.65
C LEU A 56 4.97 -5.33 -4.70
N GLU A 57 4.94 -5.08 -3.39
CA GLU A 57 5.05 -6.12 -2.37
C GLU A 57 3.94 -7.17 -2.54
N LEU A 58 2.67 -6.75 -2.65
CA LEU A 58 1.53 -7.65 -2.86
C LEU A 58 1.70 -8.50 -4.13
N SER A 59 2.17 -7.90 -5.23
CA SER A 59 2.31 -8.59 -6.52
C SER A 59 3.34 -9.73 -6.50
N SER A 60 4.34 -9.64 -5.63
CA SER A 60 5.42 -10.61 -5.46
C SER A 60 5.22 -11.54 -4.26
N ARG A 61 4.13 -11.36 -3.52
CA ARG A 61 3.91 -12.01 -2.23
C ARG A 61 3.40 -13.45 -2.39
N CYS A 62 4.27 -14.42 -2.09
CA CYS A 62 3.92 -15.84 -1.98
C CYS A 62 4.12 -16.36 -0.55
N GLN A 63 3.33 -17.35 -0.13
CA GLN A 63 3.44 -18.00 1.18
C GLN A 63 4.82 -18.64 1.34
N LYS A 64 5.48 -18.43 2.49
CA LYS A 64 6.81 -19.00 2.79
C LYS A 64 6.68 -20.43 3.33
N LEU A 65 7.78 -21.21 3.30
CA LEU A 65 7.79 -22.63 3.71
C LEU A 65 7.26 -22.88 5.12
N ASN A 66 7.62 -22.02 6.07
CA ASN A 66 7.26 -22.16 7.49
C ASN A 66 6.21 -21.14 7.93
N GLU A 67 5.52 -20.52 6.98
CA GLU A 67 4.53 -19.49 7.26
C GLU A 67 3.13 -20.10 7.29
N ARG A 68 2.42 -19.84 8.39
CA ARG A 68 1.05 -20.30 8.55
C ARG A 68 0.15 -19.58 7.56
N ILE A 69 -0.90 -20.26 7.11
CA ILE A 69 -1.88 -19.69 6.19
C ILE A 69 -2.51 -18.42 6.79
N GLN A 70 -2.74 -18.39 8.10
CA GLN A 70 -3.27 -17.22 8.81
C GLN A 70 -2.32 -16.01 8.77
N ASP A 71 -1.02 -16.23 9.01
CA ASP A 71 -0.01 -15.17 8.95
C ASP A 71 0.12 -14.63 7.52
N TYR A 72 0.10 -15.53 6.54
CA TYR A 72 0.08 -15.19 5.13
C TYR A 72 -1.15 -14.35 4.74
N ALA A 73 -2.34 -14.78 5.15
CA ALA A 73 -3.59 -14.09 4.88
C ALA A 73 -3.63 -12.69 5.50
N THR A 74 -3.16 -12.58 6.75
CA THR A 74 -3.05 -11.30 7.46
C THR A 74 -2.18 -10.32 6.69
N GLU A 75 -1.06 -10.80 6.15
CA GLU A 75 -0.15 -9.97 5.37
C GLU A 75 -0.73 -9.58 4.00
N ILE A 76 -1.44 -10.49 3.32
CA ILE A 76 -2.16 -10.17 2.08
C ILE A 76 -3.21 -9.08 2.33
N GLU A 77 -4.00 -9.22 3.39
CA GLU A 77 -5.01 -8.23 3.75
C GLU A 77 -4.38 -6.87 4.07
N ARG A 78 -3.32 -6.83 4.86
CA ARG A 78 -2.58 -5.60 5.17
C ARG A 78 -2.06 -4.93 3.89
N LEU A 79 -1.41 -5.68 3.02
CA LEU A 79 -0.83 -5.16 1.78
C LEU A 79 -1.89 -4.67 0.80
N ALA A 80 -3.00 -5.38 0.63
CA ALA A 80 -4.09 -4.98 -0.25
C ALA A 80 -4.76 -3.67 0.21
N ASN A 81 -5.01 -3.53 1.52
CA ASN A 81 -5.58 -2.31 2.10
C ASN A 81 -4.67 -1.09 1.87
N LEU A 82 -3.34 -1.27 1.90
CA LEU A 82 -2.38 -0.20 1.65
C LEU A 82 -2.20 0.10 0.15
N ALA A 83 -2.20 -0.94 -0.69
CA ALA A 83 -2.02 -0.83 -2.13
C ALA A 83 -3.22 -0.13 -2.81
N TYR A 84 -4.43 -0.38 -2.32
CA TYR A 84 -5.68 -0.02 -2.99
C TYR A 84 -6.57 0.91 -2.14
N ILE A 85 -5.99 1.85 -1.39
CA ILE A 85 -6.76 2.81 -0.58
C ILE A 85 -7.74 3.60 -1.48
N GLY A 86 -9.03 3.55 -1.15
CA GLY A 86 -10.11 4.25 -1.85
C GLY A 86 -10.75 3.47 -3.00
N VAL A 87 -10.36 2.22 -3.22
CA VAL A 87 -11.05 1.28 -4.12
C VAL A 87 -12.32 0.76 -3.42
N PRO A 88 -13.44 0.52 -4.14
CA PRO A 88 -14.65 -0.07 -3.58
C PRO A 88 -14.38 -1.41 -2.88
N ASP A 89 -15.08 -1.66 -1.77
CA ASP A 89 -14.85 -2.85 -0.93
C ASP A 89 -15.03 -4.16 -1.70
N ASP A 90 -16.02 -4.26 -2.60
CA ASP A 90 -16.26 -5.46 -3.40
C ASP A 90 -15.11 -5.78 -4.36
N VAL A 91 -14.45 -4.74 -4.88
CA VAL A 91 -13.27 -4.88 -5.74
C VAL A 91 -12.05 -5.24 -4.88
N LEU A 92 -11.90 -4.62 -3.71
CA LEU A 92 -10.82 -4.91 -2.78
C LEU A 92 -10.86 -6.37 -2.29
N GLU A 93 -12.05 -6.88 -1.96
CA GLU A 93 -12.25 -8.28 -1.56
C GLU A 93 -11.77 -9.25 -2.65
N ARG A 94 -12.14 -9.00 -3.91
CA ARG A 94 -11.67 -9.81 -5.05
C ARG A 94 -10.15 -9.76 -5.20
N LEU A 95 -9.55 -8.57 -5.06
CA LEU A 95 -8.09 -8.40 -5.14
C LEU A 95 -7.36 -9.16 -4.01
N LYS A 96 -7.89 -9.15 -2.78
CA LYS A 96 -7.34 -9.94 -1.66
C LYS A 96 -7.41 -11.44 -1.97
N ILE A 97 -8.57 -11.93 -2.42
CA ILE A 97 -8.79 -13.34 -2.76
C ILE A 97 -7.81 -13.79 -3.86
N ASP A 98 -7.73 -13.05 -4.97
CA ASP A 98 -6.86 -13.39 -6.09
C ASP A 98 -5.38 -13.42 -5.67
N ALA A 99 -4.92 -12.42 -4.92
CA ALA A 99 -3.55 -12.36 -4.42
C ALA A 99 -3.23 -13.54 -3.49
N PHE A 100 -4.13 -13.83 -2.55
CA PHE A 100 -3.98 -14.95 -1.61
C PHE A 100 -3.94 -16.29 -2.31
N VAL A 101 -4.95 -16.61 -3.14
CA VAL A 101 -5.01 -17.91 -3.81
C VAL A 101 -3.82 -18.09 -4.76
N LYS A 102 -3.44 -17.05 -5.51
CA LYS A 102 -2.28 -17.11 -6.42
C LYS A 102 -0.99 -17.41 -5.67
N GLY A 103 -0.76 -16.79 -4.52
CA GLY A 103 0.51 -16.89 -3.79
C GLY A 103 0.57 -18.01 -2.74
N LEU A 104 -0.50 -18.78 -2.51
CA LEU A 104 -0.46 -19.99 -1.66
C LEU A 104 0.64 -20.97 -2.12
N ARG A 105 1.04 -21.90 -1.26
CA ARG A 105 2.00 -22.97 -1.65
C ARG A 105 1.35 -24.27 -2.06
N ASP A 106 0.30 -24.65 -1.34
CA ASP A 106 -0.38 -25.91 -1.53
C ASP A 106 -1.19 -25.88 -2.84
N ALA A 107 -0.78 -26.70 -3.81
CA ALA A 107 -1.39 -26.74 -5.14
C ALA A 107 -2.80 -27.34 -5.12
N GLU A 108 -3.07 -28.31 -4.23
CA GLU A 108 -4.39 -28.91 -4.10
C GLU A 108 -5.35 -27.93 -3.42
N LEU A 109 -4.88 -27.24 -2.37
CA LEU A 109 -5.65 -26.19 -1.73
C LEU A 109 -5.98 -25.05 -2.69
N LYS A 110 -5.01 -24.60 -3.51
CA LYS A 110 -5.26 -23.63 -4.57
C LYS A 110 -6.36 -24.08 -5.51
N LYS A 111 -6.26 -25.32 -5.99
CA LYS A 111 -7.25 -25.89 -6.92
C LYS A 111 -8.64 -25.92 -6.28
N ALA A 112 -8.74 -26.35 -5.02
CA ALA A 112 -9.99 -26.37 -4.28
C ALA A 112 -10.62 -24.96 -4.18
N LEU A 113 -9.80 -23.95 -3.86
CA LEU A 113 -10.22 -22.55 -3.78
C LEU A 113 -10.69 -21.99 -5.13
N TRP A 114 -10.04 -22.33 -6.24
CA TRP A 114 -10.49 -21.95 -7.58
C TRP A 114 -11.80 -22.64 -8.00
N THR A 115 -12.02 -23.87 -7.56
CA THR A 115 -13.25 -24.62 -7.88
C THR A 115 -14.45 -24.23 -7.02
N SER A 116 -14.22 -23.59 -5.87
CA SER A 116 -15.26 -23.09 -4.96
C SER A 116 -14.97 -21.64 -4.58
N PRO A 117 -15.07 -20.68 -5.53
CA PRO A 117 -14.82 -19.28 -5.26
C PRO A 117 -15.79 -18.76 -4.20
N LYS A 118 -15.29 -17.95 -3.26
CA LYS A 118 -16.10 -17.26 -2.26
C LYS A 118 -16.19 -15.78 -2.60
N THR A 119 -17.18 -15.11 -2.02
CA THR A 119 -17.43 -13.68 -2.27
C THR A 119 -16.62 -12.77 -1.37
N THR A 120 -16.19 -13.28 -0.20
CA THR A 120 -15.39 -12.51 0.75
C THR A 120 -14.07 -13.21 1.06
N PHE A 121 -13.09 -12.41 1.45
CA PHE A 121 -11.77 -12.86 1.87
C PHE A 121 -11.85 -13.72 3.12
N THR A 122 -12.70 -13.34 4.08
CA THR A 122 -12.93 -14.11 5.31
C THR A 122 -13.49 -15.50 5.03
N GLU A 123 -14.48 -15.64 4.14
CA GLU A 123 -15.00 -16.95 3.75
C GLU A 123 -13.95 -17.81 3.05
N THR A 124 -13.14 -17.18 2.18
CA THR A 124 -12.03 -17.83 1.48
C THR A 124 -11.00 -18.37 2.47
N LEU A 125 -10.62 -17.56 3.46
CA LEU A 125 -9.71 -17.96 4.53
C LEU A 125 -10.30 -19.07 5.41
N GLY A 126 -11.58 -18.98 5.76
CA GLY A 126 -12.27 -20.01 6.53
C GLY A 126 -12.26 -21.37 5.83
N PHE A 127 -12.52 -21.39 4.52
CA PHE A 127 -12.40 -22.60 3.71
C PHE A 127 -10.95 -23.13 3.66
N ALA A 128 -9.96 -22.24 3.59
CA ALA A 128 -8.55 -22.63 3.54
C ALA A 128 -8.01 -23.23 4.84
N LEU A 129 -8.73 -23.07 5.95
CA LEU A 129 -8.38 -23.58 7.27
C LEU A 129 -9.19 -24.82 7.69
N THR A 130 -10.08 -25.30 6.82
CA THR A 130 -10.89 -26.52 7.04
C THR A 130 -10.12 -27.75 6.61
#